data_AF-A0A536NCV4-F1
#
_entry.id   AF-A0A536NCV4-F1
#
_cell.length_a   1.000
_cell.length_b   1.000
_cell.length_c   1.000
_cell.angle_alpha   90.00
_cell.angle_beta   90.00
_cell.angle_gamma   90.00
#
_symmetry.space_group_name_H-M   'P 1'
#
loop_
_entity.id
_entity.type
_entity.pdbx_description
1 polymer ?
#
loop_
_entity_poly.entity_id
_entity_poly.type
_entity_poly.pdbx_seq_one_letter_code
_entity_poly.pdbx_strand_id
1 'polypeptide(L)'
;MRRDAGFEHERSRKPGRKPALDAREIKAAVAHQRALSEAAVDRDAPFLNLRDPARSLGPDGRPAVSRRASKWLDVPDDKWNDWRWQLSNRVNDLEEVAEILELTDDEREGLGAPDKFRVDITPYFISLIDPRDPNDPIRRQVIPTGREAQAFTGMMEDSLAEDRHSPVPGLVHRYPDRVLMLVTTQCASYCRYCTRSRIVGDPTQNFNRREHEAQLDYLRRTPQVRDVLISGGDGLTLAPKLLETIIRGIREIPHIEIIRIGSRVPVFMPQRVDDELCEMLQRYHPVWINLHFNHPDEITPEVSRAVDKLARAGIPIGNQSVLLAGVNDCVHIQRALVHKLVANRIRPYYLYQCDLVEGSGHFRTPVGKGLEIMEGLRGHTSGYAVPTYVIDAPGGGGKIPVMPNYLISYSDHKVVLRNYEGYITTYEEPETYERHDERACRYCRDERPEPGQSGVLGLLEGERMWIEPRDFNDVHTRGNTERHRLQDPAKWVPFGVGAIEGKAGAPLPVLEGRSNGTTQTEPKTDYGPGEEPRPRDGEPTASAHGELL
;
A
#
# COMPACT_ATOMS: atom_id res chain seq x y z
N MET A 1 -59.06 -52.74 29.53
CA MET A 1 -59.73 -53.62 28.54
C MET A 1 -59.16 -53.25 27.18
N ARG A 2 -58.27 -54.05 26.55
CA ARG A 2 -58.60 -55.08 25.53
C ARG A 2 -59.56 -54.52 24.45
N ARG A 3 -59.30 -54.52 23.14
CA ARG A 3 -58.40 -55.28 22.25
C ARG A 3 -58.36 -54.64 20.85
N ASP A 4 -57.24 -54.90 20.14
CA ASP A 4 -57.00 -55.30 18.74
C ASP A 4 -57.82 -54.78 17.54
N ALA A 5 -57.05 -54.37 16.50
CA ALA A 5 -57.12 -54.73 15.07
C ALA A 5 -56.73 -53.51 14.20
N GLY A 6 -55.88 -53.55 13.18
CA GLY A 6 -55.13 -54.60 12.50
C GLY A 6 -54.27 -53.91 11.43
N PHE A 7 -53.01 -54.31 11.30
CA PHE A 7 -52.08 -53.84 10.28
C PHE A 7 -52.36 -54.58 8.97
N GLU A 8 -52.71 -53.86 7.90
CA GLU A 8 -52.67 -54.42 6.54
C GLU A 8 -51.37 -54.03 5.83
N HIS A 9 -50.66 -55.07 5.40
CA HIS A 9 -49.37 -55.03 4.72
C HIS A 9 -49.56 -54.68 3.24
N GLU A 10 -49.08 -53.50 2.83
CA GLU A 10 -48.97 -53.13 1.43
C GLU A 10 -47.88 -53.97 0.75
N ARG A 11 -48.25 -54.66 -0.33
CA ARG A 11 -47.39 -55.60 -1.06
C ARG A 11 -46.23 -54.87 -1.75
N SER A 12 -45.03 -55.12 -1.24
CA SER A 12 -43.74 -54.79 -1.87
C SER A 12 -43.65 -55.30 -3.32
N ARG A 13 -43.60 -54.36 -4.28
CA ARG A 13 -43.16 -54.61 -5.65
C ARG A 13 -41.63 -54.78 -5.64
N LYS A 14 -41.15 -55.96 -6.02
CA LYS A 14 -39.71 -56.22 -6.26
C LYS A 14 -39.17 -55.22 -7.30
N PRO A 15 -38.05 -54.52 -7.05
CA PRO A 15 -37.41 -53.72 -8.09
C PRO A 15 -36.74 -54.68 -9.09
N GLY A 16 -37.10 -54.52 -10.37
CA GLY A 16 -36.46 -55.24 -11.47
C GLY A 16 -34.96 -54.94 -11.50
N ARG A 17 -34.15 -56.00 -11.70
CA ARG A 17 -32.71 -55.91 -11.97
C ARG A 17 -32.51 -54.94 -13.15
N LYS A 18 -31.87 -53.78 -12.90
CA LYS A 18 -31.33 -52.94 -13.98
C LYS A 18 -30.33 -53.80 -14.77
N PRO A 19 -30.32 -53.76 -16.12
CA PRO A 19 -29.33 -54.46 -16.89
C PRO A 19 -27.93 -53.95 -16.48
N ALA A 20 -27.03 -54.87 -16.18
CA ALA A 20 -25.64 -54.52 -15.88
C ALA A 20 -25.05 -53.89 -17.15
N LEU A 21 -24.65 -52.63 -17.06
CA LEU A 21 -23.94 -51.94 -18.14
C LEU A 21 -22.66 -52.72 -18.44
N ASP A 22 -22.47 -53.14 -19.69
CA ASP A 22 -21.30 -53.90 -20.10
C ASP A 22 -20.05 -53.03 -19.94
N ALA A 23 -19.09 -53.48 -19.14
CA ALA A 23 -17.83 -52.79 -18.94
C ALA A 23 -17.05 -52.58 -20.26
N ARG A 24 -17.30 -53.41 -21.29
CA ARG A 24 -16.77 -53.21 -22.64
C ARG A 24 -17.43 -52.05 -23.36
N GLU A 25 -18.74 -51.86 -23.22
CA GLU A 25 -19.45 -50.71 -23.80
C GLU A 25 -19.02 -49.40 -23.14
N ILE A 26 -18.82 -49.40 -21.82
CA ILE A 26 -18.29 -48.23 -21.11
C ILE A 26 -16.86 -47.91 -21.58
N LYS A 27 -15.98 -48.91 -21.69
CA LYS A 27 -14.62 -48.72 -22.22
C LYS A 27 -14.63 -48.23 -23.66
N ALA A 28 -15.51 -48.75 -24.51
CA ALA A 28 -15.65 -48.32 -25.89
C ALA A 28 -16.17 -46.87 -25.99
N ALA A 29 -17.14 -46.50 -25.17
CA ALA A 29 -17.66 -45.13 -25.11
C ALA A 29 -16.60 -44.14 -24.61
N VAL A 30 -15.84 -44.49 -23.55
CA VAL A 30 -14.73 -43.66 -23.04
C VAL A 30 -13.61 -43.54 -24.07
N ALA A 31 -13.27 -44.63 -24.76
CA ALA A 31 -12.27 -44.62 -25.84
C ALA A 31 -12.73 -43.79 -27.04
N HIS A 32 -14.00 -43.87 -27.43
CA HIS A 32 -14.59 -43.05 -28.49
C HIS A 32 -14.62 -41.57 -28.09
N GLN A 33 -14.95 -41.26 -26.84
CA GLN A 33 -14.96 -39.88 -26.33
C GLN A 33 -13.53 -39.32 -26.25
N ARG A 34 -12.54 -40.13 -25.87
CA ARG A 34 -11.12 -39.79 -25.96
C ARG A 34 -10.67 -39.56 -27.40
N ALA A 35 -11.02 -40.46 -28.32
CA ALA A 35 -10.67 -40.34 -29.73
C ALA A 35 -11.31 -39.09 -30.37
N LEU A 36 -12.56 -38.75 -30.02
CA LEU A 36 -13.19 -37.50 -30.43
C LEU A 36 -12.48 -36.27 -29.84
N SER A 37 -12.05 -36.34 -28.57
CA SER A 37 -11.29 -35.24 -27.95
C SER A 37 -9.89 -35.10 -28.53
N GLU A 38 -9.24 -36.19 -28.94
CA GLU A 38 -7.91 -36.18 -29.55
C GLU A 38 -7.95 -35.79 -31.03
N ALA A 39 -9.04 -36.12 -31.74
CA ALA A 39 -9.26 -35.73 -33.14
C ALA A 39 -9.70 -34.26 -33.29
N ALA A 40 -10.23 -33.63 -32.22
CA ALA A 40 -10.70 -32.25 -32.24
C ALA A 40 -9.67 -31.21 -31.77
N VAL A 41 -8.53 -31.64 -31.20
CA VAL A 41 -7.47 -30.72 -30.76
C VAL A 41 -6.45 -30.59 -31.88
N ASP A 42 -6.61 -29.54 -32.67
CA ASP A 42 -5.53 -29.04 -33.53
C ASP A 42 -4.34 -28.70 -32.63
N ARG A 43 -3.30 -29.55 -32.67
CA ARG A 43 -2.09 -29.40 -31.86
C ARG A 43 -1.20 -28.25 -32.34
N ASP A 44 -1.47 -27.73 -33.54
CA ASP A 44 -0.77 -26.59 -34.12
C ASP A 44 -1.48 -25.25 -33.84
N ALA A 45 -2.71 -25.30 -33.29
CA ALA A 45 -3.41 -24.11 -32.84
C ALA A 45 -2.66 -23.45 -31.66
N PRO A 46 -2.42 -22.13 -31.69
CA PRO A 46 -1.73 -21.45 -30.61
C PRO A 46 -2.52 -21.56 -29.30
N PHE A 47 -1.84 -21.87 -28.20
CA PHE A 47 -2.47 -21.93 -26.88
C PHE A 47 -3.13 -20.60 -26.53
N LEU A 48 -4.45 -20.64 -26.31
CA LEU A 48 -5.24 -19.49 -25.87
C LEU A 48 -5.54 -19.62 -24.37
N ASN A 49 -4.93 -18.75 -23.56
CA ASN A 49 -5.28 -18.66 -22.15
C ASN A 49 -6.64 -17.97 -21.97
N LEU A 50 -7.71 -18.75 -21.86
CA LEU A 50 -9.07 -18.26 -21.62
C LEU A 50 -9.24 -17.55 -20.27
N ARG A 51 -8.26 -17.63 -19.36
CA ARG A 51 -8.24 -16.90 -18.09
C ARG A 51 -7.51 -15.57 -18.15
N ASP A 52 -6.92 -15.19 -19.29
CA ASP A 52 -6.30 -13.88 -19.46
C ASP A 52 -7.40 -12.79 -19.50
N PRO A 53 -7.50 -11.91 -18.49
CA PRO A 53 -8.55 -10.90 -18.43
C PRO A 53 -8.53 -9.94 -19.62
N ALA A 54 -7.35 -9.66 -20.18
CA ALA A 54 -7.18 -8.77 -21.32
C ALA A 54 -7.71 -9.37 -22.64
N ARG A 55 -7.87 -10.70 -22.70
CA ARG A 55 -8.40 -11.43 -23.86
C ARG A 55 -9.84 -11.88 -23.66
N SER A 56 -10.53 -11.35 -22.66
CA SER A 56 -11.95 -11.63 -22.44
C SER A 56 -12.78 -11.26 -23.69
N LEU A 57 -13.68 -12.17 -24.07
CA LEU A 57 -14.59 -12.00 -25.20
C LEU A 57 -16.02 -11.83 -24.71
N GLY A 58 -16.79 -11.00 -25.42
CA GLY A 58 -18.22 -10.83 -25.23
C GLY A 58 -19.03 -11.97 -25.88
N PRO A 59 -20.36 -11.95 -25.71
CA PRO A 59 -21.26 -12.96 -26.29
C PRO A 59 -21.22 -13.05 -27.82
N ASP A 60 -20.79 -11.98 -28.50
CA ASP A 60 -20.64 -11.87 -29.95
C ASP A 60 -19.26 -12.34 -30.47
N GLY A 61 -18.40 -12.85 -29.57
CA GLY A 61 -17.04 -13.29 -29.89
C GLY A 61 -16.03 -12.16 -30.11
N ARG A 62 -16.43 -10.90 -29.94
CA ARG A 62 -15.53 -9.73 -29.99
C ARG A 62 -14.90 -9.47 -28.62
N PRO A 63 -13.83 -8.67 -28.51
CA PRO A 63 -13.30 -8.27 -27.21
C PRO A 63 -14.41 -7.72 -26.31
N ALA A 64 -14.50 -8.20 -25.08
CA ALA A 64 -15.51 -7.75 -24.14
C ALA A 64 -15.38 -6.24 -23.88
N VAL A 65 -16.50 -5.58 -23.71
CA VAL A 65 -16.59 -4.15 -23.42
C VAL A 65 -17.54 -3.90 -22.26
N SER A 66 -17.30 -2.85 -21.49
CA SER A 66 -18.21 -2.38 -20.46
C SER A 66 -19.46 -1.76 -21.08
N ARG A 67 -20.54 -1.66 -20.30
CA ARG A 67 -21.74 -0.94 -20.72
C ARG A 67 -21.44 0.55 -20.96
N ARG A 68 -22.22 1.18 -21.83
CA ARG A 68 -22.32 2.64 -21.99
C ARG A 68 -23.63 3.11 -21.39
N ALA A 69 -23.65 4.29 -20.78
CA ALA A 69 -24.90 4.91 -20.38
C ALA A 69 -25.77 5.21 -21.62
N SER A 70 -27.09 5.27 -21.43
CA SER A 70 -28.09 5.51 -22.48
C SER A 70 -27.73 6.70 -23.39
N LYS A 71 -27.24 7.79 -22.79
CA LYS A 71 -26.78 9.02 -23.45
C LYS A 71 -25.72 8.80 -24.53
N TRP A 72 -24.92 7.73 -24.45
CA TRP A 72 -23.79 7.47 -25.36
C TRP A 72 -23.86 6.12 -26.08
N LEU A 73 -25.04 5.47 -26.13
CA LEU A 73 -25.21 4.20 -26.84
C LEU A 73 -24.87 4.32 -28.33
N ASP A 74 -25.25 5.44 -28.96
CA ASP A 74 -25.06 5.67 -30.40
C ASP A 74 -23.72 6.33 -30.75
N VAL A 75 -22.85 6.57 -29.76
CA VAL A 75 -21.51 7.13 -30.02
C VAL A 75 -20.67 6.09 -30.77
N PRO A 76 -20.12 6.41 -31.95
CA PRO A 76 -19.23 5.51 -32.68
C PRO A 76 -18.02 5.06 -31.86
N ASP A 77 -17.60 3.80 -32.04
CA ASP A 77 -16.51 3.19 -31.27
C ASP A 77 -15.18 3.92 -31.40
N ASP A 78 -14.88 4.51 -32.57
CA ASP A 78 -13.67 5.30 -32.80
C ASP A 78 -13.65 6.55 -31.90
N LYS A 79 -14.80 7.21 -31.72
CA LYS A 79 -14.94 8.34 -30.78
C LYS A 79 -14.90 7.88 -29.33
N TRP A 80 -15.63 6.81 -28.99
CA TRP A 80 -15.65 6.29 -27.63
C TRP A 80 -14.25 5.87 -27.14
N ASN A 81 -13.45 5.32 -28.05
CA ASN A 81 -12.08 4.89 -27.77
C ASN A 81 -11.03 6.01 -27.88
N ASP A 82 -11.42 7.24 -28.25
CA ASP A 82 -10.53 8.40 -28.19
C ASP A 82 -10.57 9.04 -26.80
N TRP A 83 -9.43 9.01 -26.11
CA TRP A 83 -9.31 9.62 -24.78
C TRP A 83 -9.53 11.14 -24.81
N ARG A 84 -9.29 11.82 -25.92
CA ARG A 84 -9.57 13.26 -26.06
C ARG A 84 -11.06 13.50 -26.08
N TRP A 85 -11.82 12.67 -26.80
CA TRP A 85 -13.27 12.71 -26.79
C TRP A 85 -13.82 12.47 -25.38
N GLN A 86 -13.28 11.48 -24.65
CA GLN A 86 -13.67 11.22 -23.25
C GLN A 86 -13.46 12.45 -22.35
N LEU A 87 -12.34 13.18 -22.49
CA LEU A 87 -12.09 14.41 -21.72
C LEU A 87 -12.99 15.59 -22.13
N SER A 88 -13.30 15.72 -23.42
CA SER A 88 -14.16 16.81 -23.93
C SER A 88 -15.65 16.61 -23.65
N ASN A 89 -16.09 15.40 -23.30
CA ASN A 89 -17.49 15.07 -23.04
C ASN A 89 -17.75 14.68 -21.58
N ARG A 90 -16.90 15.15 -20.66
CA ARG A 90 -17.12 14.94 -19.23
C ARG A 90 -18.37 15.63 -18.78
N VAL A 91 -19.08 14.99 -17.85
CA VAL A 91 -20.25 15.57 -17.20
C VAL A 91 -19.84 16.21 -15.88
N ASN A 92 -20.41 17.37 -15.57
CA ASN A 92 -19.99 18.16 -14.40
C ASN A 92 -21.09 18.92 -13.67
N ASP A 93 -22.29 19.03 -14.22
CA ASP A 93 -23.43 19.69 -13.57
C ASP A 93 -24.54 18.72 -13.16
N LEU A 94 -25.50 19.24 -12.40
CA LEU A 94 -26.59 18.47 -11.82
C LEU A 94 -27.51 17.90 -12.91
N GLU A 95 -27.82 18.72 -13.92
CA GLU A 95 -28.71 18.38 -15.02
C GLU A 95 -28.13 17.25 -15.88
N GLU A 96 -26.87 17.37 -16.30
CA GLU A 96 -26.16 16.38 -17.10
C GLU A 96 -26.03 15.03 -16.37
N VAL A 97 -25.77 15.05 -15.06
CA VAL A 97 -25.69 13.83 -14.26
C VAL A 97 -27.09 13.22 -14.06
N ALA A 98 -28.14 14.04 -13.87
CA ALA A 98 -29.51 13.59 -13.71
C ALA A 98 -30.09 12.93 -14.98
N GLU A 99 -29.57 13.25 -16.17
CA GLU A 99 -29.90 12.54 -17.40
C GLU A 99 -29.41 11.08 -17.42
N ILE A 100 -28.42 10.75 -16.60
CA ILE A 100 -27.73 9.45 -16.60
C ILE A 100 -28.10 8.62 -15.38
N LEU A 101 -28.25 9.26 -14.22
CA LEU A 101 -28.43 8.60 -12.92
C LEU A 101 -29.72 9.05 -12.23
N GLU A 102 -30.38 8.14 -11.52
CA GLU A 102 -31.43 8.52 -10.58
C GLU A 102 -30.77 9.13 -9.33
N LEU A 103 -30.77 10.47 -9.24
CA LEU A 103 -30.13 11.22 -8.15
C LEU A 103 -30.96 11.23 -6.86
N THR A 104 -30.30 10.94 -5.74
CA THR A 104 -30.85 11.13 -4.39
C THR A 104 -30.86 12.60 -4.00
N ASP A 105 -31.64 12.96 -2.97
CA ASP A 105 -31.70 14.33 -2.47
C ASP A 105 -30.34 14.82 -1.95
N ASP A 106 -29.58 13.95 -1.28
CA ASP A 106 -28.22 14.25 -0.77
C ASP A 106 -27.24 14.56 -1.92
N GLU A 107 -27.38 13.89 -3.07
CA GLU A 107 -26.55 14.17 -4.24
C GLU A 107 -27.00 15.40 -5.01
N ARG A 108 -28.30 15.68 -5.04
CA ARG A 108 -28.81 16.94 -5.58
C ARG A 108 -28.30 18.13 -4.77
N GLU A 109 -28.27 17.99 -3.44
CA GLU A 109 -27.67 18.98 -2.54
C GLU A 109 -26.16 19.13 -2.83
N GLY A 110 -25.41 18.02 -2.88
CA GLY A 110 -23.97 18.04 -3.15
C GLY A 110 -23.60 18.63 -4.52
N LEU A 111 -24.30 18.23 -5.59
CA LEU A 111 -24.10 18.76 -6.94
C LEU A 111 -24.56 20.23 -7.06
N GLY A 112 -25.60 20.62 -6.33
CA GLY A 112 -26.12 21.98 -6.30
C GLY A 112 -25.31 22.96 -5.45
N ALA A 113 -24.42 22.47 -4.58
CA ALA A 113 -23.64 23.32 -3.69
C ALA A 113 -22.70 24.28 -4.46
N PRO A 114 -22.64 25.57 -4.08
CA PRO A 114 -21.81 26.57 -4.77
C PRO A 114 -20.31 26.34 -4.56
N ASP A 115 -19.91 25.96 -3.35
CA ASP A 115 -18.50 25.76 -2.96
C ASP A 115 -18.06 24.29 -3.07
N LYS A 116 -18.76 23.49 -3.88
CA LYS A 116 -18.41 22.08 -4.05
C LYS A 116 -17.03 21.91 -4.68
N PHE A 117 -16.31 20.89 -4.23
CA PHE A 117 -15.12 20.43 -4.92
C PHE A 117 -15.45 20.04 -6.37
N ARG A 118 -14.57 20.42 -7.31
CA ARG A 118 -14.79 20.28 -8.75
C ARG A 118 -15.34 18.90 -9.14
N VAL A 119 -16.32 18.91 -10.03
CA VAL A 119 -16.93 17.71 -10.60
C VAL A 119 -16.53 17.67 -12.07
N ASP A 120 -15.98 16.55 -12.51
CA ASP A 120 -15.88 16.18 -13.91
C ASP A 120 -15.78 14.66 -13.92
N ILE A 121 -16.60 13.99 -14.72
CA ILE A 121 -16.64 12.53 -14.79
C ILE A 121 -16.62 12.11 -16.25
N THR A 122 -15.70 11.23 -16.63
CA THR A 122 -15.63 10.75 -18.02
C THR A 122 -16.89 9.96 -18.39
N PRO A 123 -17.33 10.04 -19.65
CA PRO A 123 -18.41 9.19 -20.16
C PRO A 123 -18.20 7.71 -19.85
N TYR A 124 -16.97 7.22 -20.02
CA TYR A 124 -16.60 5.86 -19.68
C TYR A 124 -16.86 5.54 -18.20
N PHE A 125 -16.35 6.35 -17.27
CA PHE A 125 -16.41 6.00 -15.85
C PHE A 125 -17.81 6.12 -15.27
N ILE A 126 -18.56 7.18 -15.64
CA ILE A 126 -19.95 7.32 -15.17
C ILE A 126 -20.85 6.20 -15.71
N SER A 127 -20.55 5.66 -16.90
CA SER A 127 -21.28 4.52 -17.47
C SER A 127 -21.11 3.23 -16.67
N LEU A 128 -20.09 3.12 -15.81
CA LEU A 128 -19.90 1.96 -14.95
C LEU A 128 -20.86 1.94 -13.76
N ILE A 129 -21.47 3.07 -13.40
CA ILE A 129 -22.39 3.19 -12.26
C ILE A 129 -23.71 2.47 -12.58
N ASP A 130 -24.26 1.71 -11.63
CA ASP A 130 -25.66 1.28 -11.71
C ASP A 130 -26.58 2.47 -11.42
N PRO A 131 -27.37 2.94 -12.41
CA PRO A 131 -28.16 4.17 -12.27
C PRO A 131 -29.22 4.10 -11.18
N ARG A 132 -29.61 2.88 -10.74
CA ARG A 132 -30.68 2.65 -9.76
C ARG A 132 -30.17 2.22 -8.39
N ASP A 133 -28.88 1.95 -8.24
CA ASP A 133 -28.30 1.63 -6.94
C ASP A 133 -27.69 2.89 -6.31
N PRO A 134 -28.34 3.51 -5.30
CA PRO A 134 -27.78 4.67 -4.61
C PRO A 134 -26.55 4.30 -3.76
N ASN A 135 -26.28 3.01 -3.54
CA ASN A 135 -25.12 2.52 -2.81
C ASN A 135 -23.99 2.05 -3.72
N ASP A 136 -24.11 2.22 -5.03
CA ASP A 136 -23.09 1.81 -6.00
C ASP A 136 -21.69 2.35 -5.59
N PRO A 137 -20.67 1.49 -5.47
CA PRO A 137 -19.37 1.88 -4.96
C PRO A 137 -18.58 2.76 -5.94
N ILE A 138 -18.89 2.73 -7.24
CA ILE A 138 -18.29 3.61 -8.24
C ILE A 138 -18.92 5.00 -8.12
N ARG A 139 -20.25 5.07 -7.96
CA ARG A 139 -21.02 6.29 -7.77
C ARG A 139 -20.52 7.13 -6.62
N ARG A 140 -20.37 6.49 -5.44
CA ARG A 140 -19.85 7.13 -4.22
C ARG A 140 -18.50 7.81 -4.43
N GLN A 141 -17.67 7.34 -5.36
CA GLN A 141 -16.33 7.87 -5.54
C GLN A 141 -16.28 9.15 -6.39
N VAL A 142 -17.34 9.49 -7.14
CA VAL A 142 -17.34 10.62 -8.11
C VAL A 142 -18.57 11.53 -8.05
N ILE A 143 -19.70 11.07 -7.50
CA ILE A 143 -20.89 11.92 -7.33
C ILE A 143 -20.83 12.62 -5.97
N PRO A 144 -20.88 13.96 -5.92
CA PRO A 144 -20.87 14.69 -4.67
C PRO A 144 -22.11 14.42 -3.82
N THR A 145 -21.97 14.52 -2.50
CA THR A 145 -23.09 14.51 -1.55
C THR A 145 -23.03 15.73 -0.63
N GLY A 146 -24.14 16.12 -0.02
CA GLY A 146 -24.20 17.20 0.97
C GLY A 146 -23.30 16.93 2.19
N ARG A 147 -22.97 15.66 2.45
CA ARG A 147 -22.03 15.25 3.51
C ARG A 147 -20.60 15.77 3.33
N GLU A 148 -20.22 16.17 2.12
CA GLU A 148 -18.90 16.76 1.88
C GLU A 148 -18.72 18.11 2.55
N ALA A 149 -19.80 18.87 2.76
CA ALA A 149 -19.76 20.15 3.45
C ALA A 149 -19.64 20.01 4.98
N GLN A 150 -19.70 18.78 5.52
CA GLN A 150 -19.69 18.55 6.96
C GLN A 150 -18.26 18.47 7.50
N ALA A 151 -17.90 19.46 8.31
CA ALA A 151 -16.63 19.45 9.04
C ALA A 151 -16.56 18.31 10.07
N PHE A 152 -15.34 17.82 10.33
CA PHE A 152 -15.09 16.80 11.33
C PHE A 152 -13.83 17.09 12.15
N THR A 153 -13.70 16.46 13.32
CA THR A 153 -12.53 16.63 14.19
C THR A 153 -11.26 16.14 13.51
N GLY A 154 -10.26 17.01 13.45
CA GLY A 154 -8.97 16.75 12.80
C GLY A 154 -8.95 17.04 11.31
N MET A 155 -10.03 17.55 10.72
CA MET A 155 -10.06 18.00 9.33
C MET A 155 -9.03 19.12 9.09
N MET A 156 -8.26 19.00 8.02
CA MET A 156 -7.23 19.95 7.59
C MET A 156 -7.25 20.05 6.07
N GLU A 157 -7.01 21.25 5.54
CA GLU A 157 -6.87 21.48 4.10
C GLU A 157 -5.68 20.70 3.50
N ASP A 158 -4.52 20.73 4.18
CA ASP A 158 -3.32 19.96 3.87
C ASP A 158 -2.90 19.09 5.07
N SER A 159 -3.63 17.99 5.27
CA SER A 159 -3.35 17.06 6.39
C SER A 159 -1.96 16.43 6.31
N LEU A 160 -1.38 16.28 5.12
CA LEU A 160 -0.11 15.62 4.88
C LEU A 160 1.10 16.57 4.87
N ALA A 161 0.86 17.87 5.08
CA ALA A 161 1.87 18.93 5.07
C ALA A 161 2.73 18.92 3.80
N GLU A 162 2.09 18.65 2.65
CA GLU A 162 2.75 18.66 1.35
C GLU A 162 3.32 20.03 1.01
N ASP A 163 2.55 21.08 1.28
CA ASP A 163 2.93 22.45 0.92
C ASP A 163 4.05 22.95 1.84
N ARG A 164 3.99 22.56 3.13
CA ARG A 164 5.05 22.84 4.12
C ARG A 164 6.37 22.15 3.77
N HIS A 165 6.33 20.96 3.18
CA HIS A 165 7.52 20.20 2.79
C HIS A 165 7.89 20.41 1.30
N SER A 166 7.54 21.56 0.73
CA SER A 166 7.76 21.89 -0.68
C SER A 166 8.94 22.86 -0.86
N PRO A 167 10.17 22.40 -1.17
CA PRO A 167 11.32 23.29 -1.42
C PRO A 167 11.17 24.25 -2.61
N VAL A 168 10.33 23.88 -3.59
CA VAL A 168 9.91 24.73 -4.72
C VAL A 168 8.44 24.41 -5.05
N PRO A 169 7.68 25.30 -5.71
CA PRO A 169 6.29 25.02 -6.07
C PRO A 169 6.09 23.69 -6.79
N GLY A 170 5.19 22.86 -6.28
CA GLY A 170 4.84 21.57 -6.85
C GLY A 170 5.88 20.46 -6.67
N LEU A 171 6.89 20.62 -5.81
CA LEU A 171 7.83 19.54 -5.48
C LEU A 171 7.87 19.30 -3.98
N VAL A 172 7.35 18.17 -3.53
CA VAL A 172 7.36 17.79 -2.10
C VAL A 172 8.54 16.87 -1.82
N HIS A 173 9.42 17.25 -0.90
CA HIS A 173 10.56 16.45 -0.47
C HIS A 173 10.46 16.15 1.04
N ARG A 174 9.67 15.13 1.35
CA ARG A 174 9.37 14.71 2.72
C ARG A 174 10.32 13.64 3.26
N TYR A 175 10.63 12.66 2.42
CA TYR A 175 11.50 11.54 2.78
C TYR A 175 12.93 11.82 2.32
N PRO A 176 13.96 11.16 2.89
CA PRO A 176 15.35 11.46 2.58
C PRO A 176 15.70 11.40 1.10
N ASP A 177 15.11 10.45 0.37
CA ASP A 177 15.65 10.01 -0.91
C ASP A 177 14.74 10.16 -2.12
N ARG A 178 13.56 10.72 -1.93
CA ARG A 178 12.53 10.71 -2.96
C ARG A 178 11.60 11.90 -2.85
N VAL A 179 11.12 12.31 -4.01
CA VAL A 179 10.23 13.46 -4.15
C VAL A 179 8.90 13.08 -4.79
N LEU A 180 7.91 13.90 -4.53
CA LEU A 180 6.65 13.96 -5.28
C LEU A 180 6.66 15.23 -6.12
N MET A 181 6.57 15.08 -7.44
CA MET A 181 6.54 16.17 -8.42
C MET A 181 5.12 16.32 -8.97
N LEU A 182 4.43 17.36 -8.54
CA LEU A 182 3.13 17.77 -9.05
C LEU A 182 3.32 18.48 -10.38
N VAL A 183 2.84 17.86 -11.46
CA VAL A 183 3.02 18.38 -12.84
C VAL A 183 1.75 18.97 -13.42
N THR A 184 0.60 18.75 -12.79
CA THR A 184 -0.68 19.35 -13.17
C THR A 184 -1.64 19.34 -11.99
N THR A 185 -2.66 20.20 -12.02
CA THR A 185 -3.84 20.12 -11.13
C THR A 185 -5.03 19.42 -11.78
N GLN A 186 -4.93 18.97 -13.03
CA GLN A 186 -6.06 18.36 -13.75
C GLN A 186 -6.12 16.84 -13.53
N CYS A 187 -7.34 16.30 -13.43
CA CYS A 187 -7.61 14.86 -13.44
C CYS A 187 -8.55 14.52 -14.60
N ALA A 188 -8.60 13.26 -15.03
CA ALA A 188 -9.62 12.81 -15.97
C ALA A 188 -11.02 12.82 -15.33
N SER A 189 -11.10 12.38 -14.07
CA SER A 189 -12.28 12.57 -13.21
C SER A 189 -11.84 12.88 -11.78
N TYR A 190 -12.70 13.54 -11.01
CA TYR A 190 -12.37 14.02 -9.66
C TYR A 190 -12.95 13.11 -8.57
N CYS A 191 -12.06 12.51 -7.78
CA CYS A 191 -12.44 11.64 -6.67
C CYS A 191 -13.01 12.46 -5.52
N ARG A 192 -14.14 12.05 -4.92
CA ARG A 192 -14.76 12.76 -3.78
C ARG A 192 -13.99 12.64 -2.45
N TYR A 193 -12.93 11.83 -2.43
CA TYR A 193 -12.01 11.64 -1.31
C TYR A 193 -10.57 12.10 -1.65
N CYS A 194 -10.43 13.04 -2.59
CA CYS A 194 -9.13 13.50 -3.07
C CYS A 194 -8.31 14.19 -1.96
N THR A 195 -7.16 13.62 -1.58
CA THR A 195 -6.21 14.21 -0.61
C THR A 195 -5.72 15.62 -1.00
N ARG A 196 -5.79 15.96 -2.30
CA ARG A 196 -5.32 17.25 -2.83
C ARG A 196 -6.46 18.14 -3.31
N SER A 197 -7.67 17.96 -2.78
CA SER A 197 -8.85 18.76 -3.15
C SER A 197 -8.62 20.28 -3.03
N ARG A 198 -7.71 20.72 -2.16
CA ARG A 198 -7.28 22.12 -2.00
C ARG A 198 -6.68 22.78 -3.27
N ILE A 199 -6.04 22.01 -4.15
CA ILE A 199 -5.38 22.55 -5.37
C ILE A 199 -5.81 21.84 -6.66
N VAL A 200 -6.16 20.54 -6.58
CA VAL A 200 -6.55 19.75 -7.74
C VAL A 200 -7.91 20.23 -8.24
N GLY A 201 -8.05 20.42 -9.54
CA GLY A 201 -9.28 20.94 -10.13
C GLY A 201 -9.29 22.45 -10.33
N ASP A 202 -8.45 23.20 -9.62
CA ASP A 202 -8.28 24.64 -9.83
C ASP A 202 -7.29 24.92 -10.98
N PRO A 203 -7.74 25.50 -12.11
CA PRO A 203 -6.85 25.86 -13.22
C PRO A 203 -5.85 26.96 -12.86
N THR A 204 -6.14 27.79 -11.87
CA THR A 204 -5.26 28.90 -11.43
C THR A 204 -4.04 28.41 -10.64
N GLN A 205 -4.13 27.20 -10.07
CA GLN A 205 -3.07 26.52 -9.32
C GLN A 205 -2.21 25.60 -10.21
N ASN A 206 -2.41 25.63 -11.53
CA ASN A 206 -1.71 24.73 -12.43
C ASN A 206 -0.26 25.15 -12.67
N PHE A 207 0.61 24.18 -12.92
CA PHE A 207 2.05 24.42 -13.02
C PHE A 207 2.46 24.86 -14.43
N ASN A 208 3.28 25.91 -14.49
CA ASN A 208 3.81 26.43 -15.73
C ASN A 208 5.25 25.93 -16.01
N ARG A 209 5.77 26.25 -17.20
CA ARG A 209 7.12 25.83 -17.63
C ARG A 209 8.23 26.28 -16.67
N ARG A 210 8.13 27.47 -16.08
CA ARG A 210 9.14 27.99 -15.13
C ARG A 210 9.14 27.18 -13.85
N GLU A 211 7.98 26.76 -13.38
CA GLU A 211 7.85 25.90 -12.19
C GLU A 211 8.40 24.51 -12.46
N HIS A 212 8.08 23.90 -13.62
CA HIS A 212 8.69 22.62 -14.01
C HIS A 212 10.22 22.69 -14.08
N GLU A 213 10.78 23.78 -14.61
CA GLU A 213 12.24 23.95 -14.62
C GLU A 213 12.80 24.10 -13.20
N ALA A 214 12.13 24.86 -12.32
CA ALA A 214 12.55 24.98 -10.92
C ALA A 214 12.53 23.64 -10.17
N GLN A 215 11.55 22.78 -10.48
CA GLN A 215 11.47 21.41 -9.97
C GLN A 215 12.67 20.58 -10.46
N LEU A 216 13.01 20.63 -11.75
CA LEU A 216 14.18 19.93 -12.32
C LEU A 216 15.51 20.48 -11.76
N ASP A 217 15.64 21.80 -11.60
CA ASP A 217 16.82 22.43 -11.00
C ASP A 217 17.04 21.98 -9.55
N TYR A 218 15.96 21.85 -8.77
CA TYR A 218 16.06 21.26 -7.44
C TYR A 218 16.61 19.83 -7.49
N LEU A 219 16.10 18.99 -8.40
CA LEU A 219 16.57 17.63 -8.55
C LEU A 219 18.06 17.57 -8.94
N ARG A 220 18.50 18.41 -9.87
CA ARG A 220 19.91 18.49 -10.31
C ARG A 220 20.86 18.83 -9.15
N ARG A 221 20.45 19.74 -8.26
CA ARG A 221 21.28 20.21 -7.13
C ARG A 221 21.14 19.37 -5.86
N THR A 222 20.35 18.29 -5.88
CA THR A 222 20.06 17.48 -4.69
C THR A 222 20.34 15.98 -4.96
N PRO A 223 21.63 15.58 -4.93
CA PRO A 223 22.07 14.22 -5.29
C PRO A 223 21.52 13.10 -4.42
N GLN A 224 21.01 13.42 -3.22
CA GLN A 224 20.39 12.44 -2.34
C GLN A 224 19.07 11.91 -2.91
N VAL A 225 18.39 12.62 -3.82
CA VAL A 225 17.13 12.15 -4.41
C VAL A 225 17.45 11.12 -5.47
N ARG A 226 16.88 9.92 -5.39
CA ARG A 226 17.03 8.86 -6.40
C ARG A 226 15.74 8.47 -7.09
N ASP A 227 14.59 8.81 -6.48
CA ASP A 227 13.25 8.40 -6.90
C ASP A 227 12.35 9.63 -7.05
N VAL A 228 11.78 9.80 -8.24
CA VAL A 228 10.88 10.92 -8.56
C VAL A 228 9.50 10.37 -8.91
N LEU A 229 8.49 10.72 -8.12
CA LEU A 229 7.09 10.38 -8.38
C LEU A 229 6.38 11.55 -9.08
N ILE A 230 6.10 11.40 -10.37
CA ILE A 230 5.23 12.29 -11.15
C ILE A 230 3.78 12.07 -10.70
N SER A 231 3.11 13.15 -10.30
CA SER A 231 1.75 13.16 -9.76
C SER A 231 1.14 14.57 -9.91
N GLY A 232 0.19 14.94 -9.06
CA GLY A 232 -0.56 16.19 -9.13
C GLY A 232 -2.04 15.92 -8.94
N GLY A 233 -2.83 16.38 -9.91
CA GLY A 233 -4.06 15.72 -10.30
C GLY A 233 -3.72 14.35 -10.90
N ASP A 234 -3.38 14.32 -12.19
CA ASP A 234 -2.92 13.10 -12.86
C ASP A 234 -1.98 13.39 -14.04
N GLY A 235 -0.74 12.92 -13.98
CA GLY A 235 0.26 13.19 -15.03
C GLY A 235 -0.12 12.67 -16.42
N LEU A 236 -1.00 11.65 -16.52
CA LEU A 236 -1.41 11.09 -17.81
C LEU A 236 -2.48 11.91 -18.52
N THR A 237 -3.04 12.97 -17.90
CA THR A 237 -3.89 13.94 -18.60
C THR A 237 -3.08 14.97 -19.41
N LEU A 238 -1.76 15.05 -19.19
CA LEU A 238 -0.90 15.95 -19.93
C LEU A 238 -0.85 15.56 -21.41
N ALA A 239 -0.67 16.58 -22.26
CA ALA A 239 -0.37 16.37 -23.67
C ALA A 239 0.91 15.52 -23.81
N PRO A 240 0.96 14.54 -24.74
CA PRO A 240 2.07 13.59 -24.85
C PRO A 240 3.46 14.25 -24.87
N LYS A 241 3.62 15.32 -25.64
CA LYS A 241 4.88 16.07 -25.75
C LYS A 241 5.33 16.71 -24.43
N LEU A 242 4.41 17.21 -23.62
CA LEU A 242 4.74 17.81 -22.33
C LEU A 242 5.13 16.73 -21.32
N LEU A 243 4.36 15.62 -21.28
CA LEU A 243 4.69 14.47 -20.43
C LEU A 243 6.09 13.93 -20.74
N GLU A 244 6.41 13.71 -22.01
CA GLU A 244 7.73 13.25 -22.44
C GLU A 244 8.83 14.27 -22.11
N THR A 245 8.58 15.57 -22.26
CA THR A 245 9.55 16.62 -21.89
C THR A 245 9.92 16.54 -20.41
N ILE A 246 8.95 16.32 -19.52
CA ILE A 246 9.19 16.18 -18.08
C ILE A 246 9.95 14.89 -17.78
N ILE A 247 9.50 13.75 -18.30
CA ILE A 247 10.15 12.44 -18.08
C ILE A 247 11.60 12.47 -18.57
N ARG A 248 11.84 13.02 -19.76
CA ARG A 248 13.17 13.21 -20.31
C ARG A 248 14.03 14.11 -19.42
N GLY A 249 13.49 15.25 -18.98
CA GLY A 249 14.20 16.17 -18.10
C GLY A 249 14.64 15.53 -16.78
N ILE A 250 13.80 14.66 -16.20
CA ILE A 250 14.16 13.86 -15.01
C ILE A 250 15.24 12.83 -15.36
N ARG A 251 15.09 12.11 -16.47
CA ARG A 251 16.02 11.03 -16.87
C ARG A 251 17.42 11.53 -17.23
N GLU A 252 17.54 12.77 -17.70
CA GLU A 252 18.83 13.42 -17.98
C GLU A 252 19.66 13.69 -16.71
N ILE A 253 19.07 13.56 -15.51
CA ILE A 253 19.75 13.77 -14.23
C ILE A 253 20.43 12.46 -13.78
N PRO A 254 21.78 12.38 -13.71
CA PRO A 254 22.49 11.11 -13.56
C PRO A 254 22.18 10.31 -12.29
N HIS A 255 21.90 10.99 -11.17
CA HIS A 255 21.62 10.35 -9.88
C HIS A 255 20.16 9.92 -9.70
N ILE A 256 19.27 10.23 -10.65
CA ILE A 256 17.88 9.75 -10.60
C ILE A 256 17.81 8.34 -11.18
N GLU A 257 17.60 7.38 -10.30
CA GLU A 257 17.49 5.98 -10.63
C GLU A 257 16.09 5.63 -11.15
N ILE A 258 15.05 6.03 -10.40
CA ILE A 258 13.67 5.57 -10.61
C ILE A 258 12.76 6.75 -10.95
N ILE A 259 11.99 6.62 -12.03
CA ILE A 259 10.84 7.48 -12.32
C ILE A 259 9.57 6.69 -12.03
N ARG A 260 8.66 7.27 -11.26
CA ARG A 260 7.35 6.67 -10.98
C ARG A 260 6.25 7.62 -11.42
N ILE A 261 5.13 7.07 -11.86
CA ILE A 261 3.92 7.85 -12.19
C ILE A 261 2.79 7.35 -11.30
N GLY A 262 2.19 8.26 -10.54
CA GLY A 262 0.92 8.03 -9.87
C GLY A 262 -0.21 8.45 -10.81
N SER A 263 -1.10 7.52 -11.17
CA SER A 263 -2.17 7.83 -12.11
C SER A 263 -3.42 6.99 -11.85
N ARG A 264 -4.57 7.65 -11.85
CA ARG A 264 -5.89 7.03 -11.88
C ARG A 264 -6.52 7.05 -13.27
N VAL A 265 -5.91 7.74 -14.25
CA VAL A 265 -6.37 7.79 -15.64
C VAL A 265 -6.63 6.41 -16.24
N PRO A 266 -5.81 5.36 -16.05
CA PRO A 266 -6.15 4.04 -16.60
C PRO A 266 -7.44 3.45 -16.04
N VAL A 267 -7.90 3.92 -14.88
CA VAL A 267 -9.18 3.53 -14.25
C VAL A 267 -10.33 4.39 -14.77
N PHE A 268 -10.15 5.71 -14.86
CA PHE A 268 -11.17 6.65 -15.33
C PHE A 268 -11.33 6.71 -16.85
N MET A 269 -10.29 6.36 -17.58
CA MET A 269 -10.15 6.57 -19.02
C MET A 269 -9.06 5.63 -19.56
N PRO A 270 -9.29 4.30 -19.56
CA PRO A 270 -8.33 3.31 -20.05
C PRO A 270 -7.86 3.58 -21.49
N GLN A 271 -8.67 4.31 -22.28
CA GLN A 271 -8.36 4.76 -23.64
C GLN A 271 -7.05 5.56 -23.74
N ARG A 272 -6.60 6.21 -22.66
CA ARG A 272 -5.34 6.97 -22.66
C ARG A 272 -4.11 6.08 -22.83
N VAL A 273 -4.24 4.79 -22.49
CA VAL A 273 -3.17 3.80 -22.58
C VAL A 273 -3.15 3.20 -23.98
N ASP A 274 -2.56 3.94 -24.90
CA ASP A 274 -2.31 3.55 -26.27
C ASP A 274 -0.86 3.06 -26.46
N ASP A 275 -0.57 2.59 -27.68
CA ASP A 275 0.75 2.05 -28.01
C ASP A 275 1.82 3.17 -28.01
N GLU A 276 1.45 4.39 -28.43
CA GLU A 276 2.33 5.57 -28.42
C GLU A 276 2.81 5.91 -27.00
N LEU A 277 1.90 5.92 -26.02
CA LEU A 277 2.27 6.13 -24.61
C LEU A 277 3.20 5.03 -24.12
N CYS A 278 2.88 3.77 -24.40
CA CYS A 278 3.67 2.62 -23.95
C CYS A 278 5.08 2.63 -24.54
N GLU A 279 5.20 2.90 -25.85
CA GLU A 279 6.49 3.05 -26.55
C GLU A 279 7.30 4.24 -26.01
N MET A 280 6.66 5.36 -25.69
CA MET A 280 7.34 6.50 -25.07
C MET A 280 7.92 6.14 -23.71
N LEU A 281 7.11 5.56 -22.82
CA LEU A 281 7.54 5.20 -21.47
C LEU A 281 8.68 4.17 -21.48
N GLN A 282 8.65 3.21 -22.41
CA GLN A 282 9.71 2.20 -22.58
C GLN A 282 11.10 2.82 -22.80
N ARG A 283 11.20 3.93 -23.53
CA ARG A 283 12.48 4.59 -23.81
C ARG A 283 13.17 5.12 -22.55
N TYR A 284 12.42 5.31 -21.46
CA TYR A 284 12.90 5.96 -20.24
C TYR A 284 12.99 5.01 -19.03
N HIS A 285 13.02 3.69 -19.24
CA HIS A 285 13.20 2.72 -18.15
C HIS A 285 14.43 3.01 -17.27
N PRO A 286 14.38 2.67 -15.97
CA PRO A 286 13.26 2.03 -15.27
C PRO A 286 12.15 3.04 -14.89
N VAL A 287 10.93 2.79 -15.37
CA VAL A 287 9.69 3.51 -15.04
C VAL A 287 8.74 2.57 -14.31
N TRP A 288 8.08 3.05 -13.26
CA TRP A 288 7.02 2.34 -12.55
C TRP A 288 5.72 3.13 -12.61
N ILE A 289 4.58 2.46 -12.56
CA ILE A 289 3.27 3.12 -12.45
C ILE A 289 2.52 2.58 -11.23
N ASN A 290 2.00 3.49 -10.40
CA ASN A 290 1.06 3.14 -9.35
C ASN A 290 -0.34 3.61 -9.78
N LEU A 291 -1.24 2.65 -9.94
CA LEU A 291 -2.65 2.86 -10.26
C LEU A 291 -3.50 3.03 -9.00
N HIS A 292 -4.73 3.52 -9.16
CA HIS A 292 -5.64 3.79 -8.04
C HIS A 292 -7.02 3.15 -8.27
N PHE A 293 -7.14 1.91 -7.83
CA PHE A 293 -8.37 1.12 -7.78
C PHE A 293 -8.81 0.98 -6.31
N ASN A 294 -10.11 1.10 -6.06
CA ASN A 294 -10.75 0.89 -4.77
C ASN A 294 -11.81 -0.21 -4.80
N HIS A 295 -12.39 -0.53 -5.95
CA HIS A 295 -13.43 -1.55 -6.04
C HIS A 295 -13.15 -2.53 -7.18
N PRO A 296 -13.43 -3.84 -7.03
CA PRO A 296 -13.24 -4.83 -8.10
C PRO A 296 -14.03 -4.52 -9.39
N ASP A 297 -15.09 -3.71 -9.31
CA ASP A 297 -15.93 -3.36 -10.47
C ASP A 297 -15.29 -2.29 -11.38
N GLU A 298 -14.27 -1.61 -10.88
CA GLU A 298 -13.46 -0.68 -11.68
C GLU A 298 -12.52 -1.43 -12.64
N ILE A 299 -12.29 -2.74 -12.45
CA ILE A 299 -11.43 -3.57 -13.30
C ILE A 299 -12.28 -4.18 -14.40
N THR A 300 -12.48 -3.40 -15.45
CA THR A 300 -13.24 -3.75 -16.66
C THR A 300 -12.36 -4.43 -17.72
N PRO A 301 -12.94 -5.00 -18.79
CA PRO A 301 -12.17 -5.50 -19.94
C PRO A 301 -11.24 -4.45 -20.57
N GLU A 302 -11.69 -3.19 -20.68
CA GLU A 302 -10.91 -2.07 -21.21
C GLU A 302 -9.68 -1.79 -20.34
N VAL A 303 -9.87 -1.76 -19.03
CA VAL A 303 -8.79 -1.60 -18.05
C VAL A 303 -7.82 -2.76 -18.13
N SER A 304 -8.31 -4.01 -18.19
CA SER A 304 -7.46 -5.19 -18.33
C SER A 304 -6.57 -5.13 -19.57
N ARG A 305 -7.10 -4.66 -20.70
CA ARG A 305 -6.30 -4.44 -21.93
C ARG A 305 -5.29 -3.32 -21.77
N ALA A 306 -5.68 -2.17 -21.21
CA ALA A 306 -4.77 -1.05 -20.96
C ALA A 306 -3.59 -1.47 -20.06
N VAL A 307 -3.89 -2.17 -18.96
CA VAL A 307 -2.87 -2.66 -18.03
C VAL A 307 -1.99 -3.75 -18.66
N ASP A 308 -2.56 -4.62 -19.51
CA ASP A 308 -1.76 -5.60 -20.27
C ASP A 308 -0.73 -4.93 -21.18
N LYS A 309 -1.09 -3.83 -21.86
CA LYS A 309 -0.15 -3.03 -22.65
C LYS A 309 1.00 -2.48 -21.80
N LEU A 310 0.69 -1.84 -20.67
CA LEU A 310 1.71 -1.31 -19.75
C LEU A 310 2.62 -2.41 -19.20
N ALA A 311 2.06 -3.55 -18.80
CA ALA A 311 2.84 -4.65 -18.26
C ALA A 311 3.73 -5.30 -19.34
N ARG A 312 3.25 -5.43 -20.58
CA ARG A 312 4.04 -5.91 -21.72
C ARG A 312 5.10 -4.93 -22.17
N ALA A 313 4.87 -3.64 -21.94
CA ALA A 313 5.88 -2.60 -22.08
C ALA A 313 6.98 -2.69 -21.02
N GLY A 314 6.99 -3.70 -20.14
CA GLY A 314 8.03 -3.90 -19.13
C GLY A 314 7.89 -2.98 -17.91
N ILE A 315 6.77 -2.27 -17.77
CA ILE A 315 6.51 -1.34 -16.67
C ILE A 315 5.95 -2.14 -15.49
N PRO A 316 6.62 -2.15 -14.31
CA PRO A 316 6.02 -2.71 -13.11
C PRO A 316 4.87 -1.83 -12.62
N ILE A 317 3.74 -2.48 -12.29
CA ILE A 317 2.49 -1.80 -11.95
C ILE A 317 2.10 -2.12 -10.50
N GLY A 318 1.98 -1.07 -9.70
CA GLY A 318 1.43 -1.13 -8.35
C GLY A 318 0.00 -0.61 -8.29
N ASN A 319 -0.70 -0.90 -7.18
CA ASN A 319 -2.00 -0.32 -6.88
C ASN A 319 -2.02 0.31 -5.48
N GLN A 320 -2.60 1.50 -5.41
CA GLN A 320 -2.82 2.26 -4.20
C GLN A 320 -4.33 2.45 -4.01
N SER A 321 -4.92 1.68 -3.11
CA SER A 321 -6.31 1.85 -2.68
C SER A 321 -6.39 2.79 -1.48
N VAL A 322 -7.52 3.45 -1.30
CA VAL A 322 -7.91 4.12 -0.07
C VAL A 322 -9.05 3.32 0.56
N LEU A 323 -9.00 3.14 1.88
CA LEU A 323 -10.04 2.48 2.66
C LEU A 323 -11.19 3.46 2.88
N LEU A 324 -12.30 3.23 2.18
CA LEU A 324 -13.43 4.14 2.07
C LEU A 324 -14.71 3.45 2.56
N ALA A 325 -15.37 4.07 3.54
CA ALA A 325 -16.62 3.60 4.10
C ALA A 325 -17.72 3.51 3.04
N GLY A 326 -18.39 2.35 2.95
CA GLY A 326 -19.45 2.11 1.97
C GLY A 326 -18.95 1.88 0.54
N VAL A 327 -17.64 1.75 0.33
CA VAL A 327 -17.04 1.41 -0.97
C VAL A 327 -16.25 0.10 -0.86
N ASN A 328 -15.27 0.04 0.04
CA ASN A 328 -14.35 -1.10 0.12
C ASN A 328 -13.90 -1.46 1.54
N ASP A 329 -14.65 -1.02 2.55
CA ASP A 329 -14.45 -1.29 3.96
C ASP A 329 -14.91 -2.71 4.38
N CYS A 330 -14.65 -3.69 3.52
CA CYS A 330 -15.02 -5.08 3.69
C CYS A 330 -13.89 -6.01 3.23
N VAL A 331 -13.52 -6.98 4.08
CA VAL A 331 -12.47 -7.97 3.78
C VAL A 331 -12.76 -8.77 2.51
N HIS A 332 -14.03 -9.07 2.21
CA HIS A 332 -14.42 -9.82 1.03
C HIS A 332 -14.25 -9.00 -0.26
N ILE A 333 -14.60 -7.71 -0.22
CA ILE A 333 -14.40 -6.77 -1.33
C ILE A 333 -12.90 -6.61 -1.58
N GLN A 334 -12.11 -6.38 -0.53
CA GLN A 334 -10.66 -6.25 -0.62
C GLN A 334 -10.01 -7.51 -1.17
N ARG A 335 -10.43 -8.70 -0.73
CA ARG A 335 -9.95 -9.98 -1.27
C ARG A 335 -10.24 -10.11 -2.77
N ALA A 336 -11.47 -9.80 -3.18
CA ALA A 336 -11.86 -9.82 -4.59
C ALA A 336 -11.05 -8.81 -5.42
N LEU A 337 -10.85 -7.61 -4.88
CA LEU A 337 -10.03 -6.57 -5.51
C LEU A 337 -8.59 -7.05 -5.71
N VAL A 338 -7.90 -7.48 -4.64
CA VAL A 338 -6.49 -7.87 -4.74
C VAL A 338 -6.29 -9.08 -5.66
N HIS A 339 -7.25 -10.01 -5.72
CA HIS A 339 -7.24 -11.13 -6.67
C HIS A 339 -7.37 -10.67 -8.12
N LYS A 340 -8.31 -9.75 -8.41
CA LYS A 340 -8.43 -9.16 -9.75
C LYS A 340 -7.20 -8.34 -10.15
N LEU A 341 -6.61 -7.59 -9.21
CA LEU A 341 -5.38 -6.84 -9.43
C LEU A 341 -4.24 -7.76 -9.87
N VAL A 342 -3.97 -8.83 -9.10
CA VAL A 342 -2.87 -9.75 -9.43
C VAL A 342 -3.12 -10.53 -10.71
N ALA A 343 -4.37 -10.87 -11.03
CA ALA A 343 -4.72 -11.49 -12.31
C ALA A 343 -4.36 -10.59 -13.52
N ASN A 344 -4.35 -9.27 -13.31
CA ASN A 344 -3.93 -8.27 -14.29
C ASN A 344 -2.44 -7.87 -14.17
N ARG A 345 -1.64 -8.61 -13.38
CA ARG A 345 -0.22 -8.28 -13.06
C ARG A 345 -0.04 -6.93 -12.38
N ILE A 346 -1.04 -6.48 -11.64
CA ILE A 346 -0.95 -5.30 -10.76
C ILE A 346 -0.64 -5.78 -9.36
N ARG A 347 0.42 -5.27 -8.74
CA ARG A 347 0.78 -5.58 -7.36
C ARG A 347 0.01 -4.66 -6.40
N PRO A 348 -0.84 -5.18 -5.50
CA PRO A 348 -1.38 -4.39 -4.39
C PRO A 348 -0.21 -3.82 -3.58
N TYR A 349 -0.08 -2.49 -3.57
CA TYR A 349 1.05 -1.80 -2.96
C TYR A 349 0.65 -1.23 -1.60
N TYR A 350 -0.34 -0.33 -1.58
CA TYR A 350 -0.86 0.25 -0.37
C TYR A 350 -2.38 0.16 -0.29
N LEU A 351 -2.87 -0.04 0.94
CA LEU A 351 -4.20 0.37 1.36
C LEU A 351 -4.01 1.56 2.31
N TYR A 352 -4.44 2.75 1.90
CA TYR A 352 -4.36 3.95 2.73
C TYR A 352 -5.57 4.04 3.65
N GLN A 353 -5.36 4.40 4.92
CA GLN A 353 -6.41 5.02 5.70
C GLN A 353 -6.86 6.32 4.99
N CYS A 354 -8.17 6.59 4.94
CA CYS A 354 -8.67 7.84 4.38
C CYS A 354 -8.11 9.05 5.15
N ASP A 355 -7.51 9.99 4.42
CA ASP A 355 -6.83 11.17 4.96
C ASP A 355 -7.80 12.14 5.65
N LEU A 356 -7.24 13.07 6.43
CA LEU A 356 -8.02 14.04 7.21
C LEU A 356 -8.35 15.29 6.41
N VAL A 357 -8.74 15.15 5.15
CA VAL A 357 -8.98 16.28 4.24
C VAL A 357 -10.44 16.70 4.18
N GLU A 358 -10.69 17.95 3.80
CA GLU A 358 -12.04 18.47 3.56
C GLU A 358 -12.82 17.61 2.56
N GLY A 359 -14.14 17.48 2.78
CA GLY A 359 -15.01 16.63 1.96
C GLY A 359 -14.98 15.14 2.30
N SER A 360 -13.87 14.62 2.84
CA SER A 360 -13.66 13.16 2.98
C SER A 360 -14.24 12.53 4.25
N GLY A 361 -14.79 13.31 5.18
CA GLY A 361 -15.14 12.86 6.53
C GLY A 361 -16.05 11.62 6.56
N HIS A 362 -17.04 11.58 5.68
CA HIS A 362 -18.01 10.50 5.57
C HIS A 362 -17.44 9.20 4.95
N PHE A 363 -16.25 9.24 4.34
CA PHE A 363 -15.53 8.05 3.86
C PHE A 363 -14.60 7.44 4.91
N ARG A 364 -14.35 8.13 6.02
CA ARG A 364 -13.37 7.67 7.00
C ARG A 364 -13.87 6.41 7.72
N THR A 365 -12.93 5.50 7.95
CA THR A 365 -13.14 4.29 8.76
C THR A 365 -12.30 4.36 10.04
N PRO A 366 -12.69 3.64 11.11
CA PRO A 366 -11.80 3.38 12.23
C PRO A 366 -10.59 2.57 11.77
N VAL A 367 -9.41 2.82 12.33
CA VAL A 367 -8.18 2.07 12.01
C VAL A 367 -8.35 0.56 12.24
N GLY A 368 -9.17 0.18 13.22
CA GLY A 368 -9.54 -1.22 13.47
C GLY A 368 -10.14 -1.94 12.26
N LYS A 369 -10.84 -1.24 11.36
CA LYS A 369 -11.38 -1.83 10.13
C LYS A 369 -10.27 -2.20 9.14
N GLY A 370 -9.23 -1.37 9.05
CA GLY A 370 -8.03 -1.70 8.27
C GLY A 370 -7.29 -2.92 8.85
N LEU A 371 -7.15 -3.00 10.17
CA LEU A 371 -6.57 -4.18 10.86
C LEU A 371 -7.37 -5.46 10.60
N GLU A 372 -8.71 -5.40 10.68
CA GLU A 372 -9.62 -6.50 10.34
C GLU A 372 -9.39 -7.00 8.91
N ILE A 373 -9.28 -6.08 7.94
CA ILE A 373 -8.98 -6.42 6.54
C ILE A 373 -7.61 -7.08 6.42
N MET A 374 -6.58 -6.53 7.06
CA MET A 374 -5.22 -7.07 6.98
C MET A 374 -5.12 -8.47 7.59
N GLU A 375 -5.82 -8.73 8.69
CA GLU A 375 -5.95 -10.07 9.30
C GLU A 375 -6.57 -11.05 8.30
N GLY A 376 -7.68 -10.69 7.66
CA GLY A 376 -8.36 -11.56 6.71
C GLY A 376 -7.72 -11.66 5.32
N LEU A 377 -6.60 -10.98 5.07
CA LEU A 377 -5.80 -11.11 3.86
C LEU A 377 -4.50 -11.89 4.10
N ARG A 378 -3.72 -11.54 5.14
CA ARG A 378 -2.44 -12.18 5.43
C ARG A 378 -2.66 -13.66 5.75
N GLY A 379 -1.95 -14.55 5.07
CA GLY A 379 -2.10 -16.00 5.21
C GLY A 379 -3.30 -16.60 4.44
N HIS A 380 -4.40 -15.85 4.30
CA HIS A 380 -5.58 -16.29 3.56
C HIS A 380 -5.48 -16.13 2.03
N THR A 381 -4.48 -15.40 1.53
CA THR A 381 -4.18 -15.26 0.10
C THR A 381 -2.67 -15.16 -0.14
N SER A 382 -2.26 -15.22 -1.41
CA SER A 382 -0.87 -15.08 -1.86
C SER A 382 -0.18 -13.85 -1.25
N GLY A 383 1.04 -14.01 -0.75
CA GLY A 383 1.75 -12.95 -0.03
C GLY A 383 1.94 -11.65 -0.82
N TYR A 384 2.12 -11.72 -2.14
CA TYR A 384 2.26 -10.55 -3.02
C TYR A 384 0.92 -9.86 -3.35
N ALA A 385 -0.22 -10.48 -2.99
CA ALA A 385 -1.55 -9.88 -3.08
C ALA A 385 -1.93 -9.11 -1.80
N VAL A 386 -1.10 -9.17 -0.75
CA VAL A 386 -1.36 -8.47 0.52
C VAL A 386 -0.65 -7.11 0.46
N PRO A 387 -1.39 -5.98 0.37
CA PRO A 387 -0.78 -4.65 0.38
C PRO A 387 -0.23 -4.33 1.78
N THR A 388 0.51 -3.23 1.90
CA THR A 388 0.78 -2.64 3.22
C THR A 388 -0.37 -1.70 3.57
N TYR A 389 -1.05 -1.91 4.69
CA TYR A 389 -2.00 -0.93 5.22
C TYR A 389 -1.22 0.19 5.91
N VAL A 390 -1.47 1.43 5.52
CA VAL A 390 -0.71 2.60 6.00
C VAL A 390 -1.63 3.73 6.42
N ILE A 391 -1.21 4.45 7.45
CA ILE A 391 -1.74 5.76 7.79
C ILE A 391 -0.68 6.78 7.34
N ASP A 392 -1.02 7.67 6.40
CA ASP A 392 -0.12 8.79 6.10
C ASP A 392 -0.28 9.83 7.22
N ALA A 393 0.76 9.96 8.04
CA ALA A 393 0.70 10.63 9.32
C ALA A 393 0.41 12.13 9.13
N PRO A 394 -0.60 12.68 9.85
CA PRO A 394 -0.89 14.10 9.83
C PRO A 394 0.35 14.95 10.18
N GLY A 395 0.47 16.11 9.55
CA GLY A 395 1.64 16.97 9.71
C GLY A 395 2.87 16.51 8.91
N GLY A 396 2.71 15.50 8.06
CA GLY A 396 3.73 15.07 7.10
C GLY A 396 4.80 14.14 7.68
N GLY A 397 4.46 13.33 8.68
CA GLY A 397 5.34 12.29 9.21
C GLY A 397 5.54 11.09 8.28
N GLY A 398 4.75 11.00 7.21
CA GLY A 398 4.85 9.95 6.21
C GLY A 398 3.99 8.72 6.52
N LYS A 399 4.16 7.68 5.69
CA LYS A 399 3.31 6.48 5.65
C LYS A 399 3.76 5.50 6.73
N ILE A 400 2.97 5.41 7.79
CA ILE A 400 3.24 4.51 8.91
C ILE A 400 2.47 3.21 8.70
N PRO A 401 3.15 2.05 8.58
CA PRO A 401 2.48 0.77 8.40
C PRO A 401 1.74 0.36 9.67
N VAL A 402 0.56 -0.23 9.47
CA VAL A 402 -0.29 -0.78 10.54
C VAL A 402 -0.69 -2.20 10.14
N MET A 403 -0.47 -3.14 11.04
CA MET A 403 -0.79 -4.56 10.81
C MET A 403 -1.16 -5.25 12.12
N PRO A 404 -1.85 -6.40 12.06
CA PRO A 404 -2.10 -7.19 13.27
C PRO A 404 -0.79 -7.64 13.95
N ASN A 405 -0.86 -7.89 15.26
CA ASN A 405 0.27 -8.38 16.04
C ASN A 405 0.44 -9.90 15.83
N TYR A 406 1.58 -10.31 15.27
CA TYR A 406 1.95 -11.72 15.10
C TYR A 406 2.99 -12.19 16.13
N LEU A 407 3.79 -11.27 16.67
CA LEU A 407 4.62 -11.50 17.85
C LEU A 407 3.74 -11.45 19.11
N ILE A 408 3.80 -12.50 19.92
CA ILE A 408 3.06 -12.61 21.19
C ILE A 408 3.99 -12.37 22.38
N SER A 409 5.17 -12.99 22.37
CA SER A 409 6.12 -12.95 23.50
C SER A 409 7.55 -13.22 23.01
N TYR A 410 8.55 -12.95 23.84
CA TYR A 410 9.96 -13.22 23.56
C TYR A 410 10.76 -13.38 24.86
N SER A 411 11.93 -14.01 24.77
CA SER A 411 12.94 -14.19 25.83
C SER A 411 14.33 -13.83 25.27
N ASP A 412 15.40 -14.24 25.93
CA ASP A 412 16.79 -14.02 25.50
C ASP A 412 17.24 -14.89 24.31
N HIS A 413 16.52 -15.98 23.99
CA HIS A 413 16.88 -16.91 22.91
C HIS A 413 15.66 -17.49 22.16
N LYS A 414 14.45 -16.97 22.39
CA LYS A 414 13.21 -17.46 21.77
C LYS A 414 12.21 -16.36 21.53
N VAL A 415 11.45 -16.48 20.44
CA VAL A 415 10.24 -15.69 20.19
C VAL A 415 9.01 -16.58 20.06
N VAL A 416 7.87 -16.14 20.60
CA VAL A 416 6.56 -16.79 20.49
C VAL A 416 5.72 -16.02 19.46
N LEU A 417 5.30 -16.72 18.42
CA LEU A 417 4.58 -16.16 17.27
C LEU A 417 3.22 -16.85 17.13
N ARG A 418 2.21 -16.13 16.65
CA ARG A 418 0.99 -16.72 16.09
C ARG A 418 0.93 -16.54 14.59
N ASN A 419 0.20 -17.42 13.91
CA ASN A 419 -0.16 -17.24 12.50
C ASN A 419 -1.63 -16.76 12.32
N TYR A 420 -2.11 -16.74 11.08
CA TYR A 420 -3.47 -16.34 10.70
C TYR A 420 -4.57 -17.33 11.14
N GLU A 421 -4.21 -18.57 11.49
CA GLU A 421 -5.12 -19.62 11.97
C GLU A 421 -5.26 -19.62 13.50
N GLY A 422 -4.45 -18.82 14.19
CA GLY A 422 -4.30 -18.88 15.64
C GLY A 422 -3.34 -19.98 16.11
N TYR A 423 -2.59 -20.62 15.20
CA TYR A 423 -1.51 -21.53 15.58
C TYR A 423 -0.37 -20.75 16.22
N ILE A 424 0.01 -21.14 17.43
CA ILE A 424 1.07 -20.51 18.22
C ILE A 424 2.30 -21.41 18.20
N THR A 425 3.47 -20.84 17.92
CA THR A 425 4.74 -21.57 17.83
C THR A 425 5.89 -20.74 18.40
N THR A 426 6.97 -21.42 18.74
CA THR A 426 8.24 -20.79 19.10
C THR A 426 9.19 -20.80 17.90
N TYR A 427 10.05 -19.78 17.81
CA TYR A 427 11.24 -19.78 16.97
C TYR A 427 12.46 -19.60 17.88
N GLU A 428 13.42 -20.53 17.77
CA GLU A 428 14.69 -20.51 18.50
C GLU A 428 15.64 -19.51 17.85
N GLU A 429 16.18 -18.59 18.64
CA GLU A 429 17.21 -17.64 18.22
C GLU A 429 18.60 -18.20 18.57
N PRO A 430 19.65 -17.84 17.82
CA PRO A 430 20.99 -18.31 18.12
C PRO A 430 21.50 -17.76 19.45
N GLU A 431 22.07 -18.61 20.31
CA GLU A 431 22.71 -18.21 21.58
C GLU A 431 23.91 -17.27 21.35
N THR A 432 24.55 -17.36 20.18
CA THR A 432 25.67 -16.51 19.78
C THR A 432 25.45 -15.94 18.39
N TYR A 433 25.62 -14.63 18.23
CA TYR A 433 25.58 -13.95 16.93
C TYR A 433 26.81 -13.07 16.76
N GLU A 434 27.64 -13.39 15.77
CA GLU A 434 28.75 -12.55 15.34
C GLU A 434 28.27 -11.59 14.24
N ARG A 435 28.30 -10.28 14.52
CA ARG A 435 28.04 -9.27 13.49
C ARG A 435 29.10 -9.36 12.39
N HIS A 436 28.69 -9.05 11.16
CA HIS A 436 29.63 -8.92 10.07
C HIS A 436 30.62 -7.76 10.32
N ASP A 437 31.82 -7.84 9.75
CA ASP A 437 32.83 -6.78 9.86
C ASP A 437 32.46 -5.59 8.96
N GLU A 438 31.97 -4.51 9.58
CA GLU A 438 31.61 -3.26 8.94
C GLU A 438 32.80 -2.64 8.17
N ARG A 439 34.03 -2.85 8.65
CA ARG A 439 35.25 -2.32 7.99
C ARG A 439 35.54 -3.05 6.70
N ALA A 440 35.15 -4.32 6.59
CA ALA A 440 35.29 -5.11 5.38
C ALA A 440 34.10 -4.92 4.42
N CYS A 441 32.92 -4.55 4.93
CA CYS A 441 31.71 -4.39 4.16
C CYS A 441 31.71 -3.09 3.33
N ARG A 442 31.67 -3.21 2.00
CA ARG A 442 31.56 -2.04 1.12
C ARG A 442 30.32 -1.19 1.40
N TYR A 443 29.18 -1.82 1.69
CA TYR A 443 27.91 -1.11 1.89
C TYR A 443 27.87 -0.33 3.21
N CYS A 444 28.57 -0.79 4.24
CA CYS A 444 28.75 -0.03 5.48
C CYS A 444 29.68 1.17 5.28
N ARG A 445 30.69 1.04 4.43
CA ARG A 445 31.62 2.15 4.11
C ARG A 445 31.01 3.17 3.16
N ASP A 446 30.17 2.72 2.24
CA ASP A 446 29.46 3.55 1.25
C ASP A 446 28.02 3.84 1.74
N GLU A 447 27.85 4.09 3.04
CA GLU A 447 26.54 4.38 3.62
C GLU A 447 25.94 5.64 3.00
N ARG A 448 24.63 5.56 2.73
CA ARG A 448 23.92 6.67 2.14
C ARG A 448 23.67 7.75 3.20
N PRO A 449 24.06 9.01 2.96
CA PRO A 449 23.76 10.08 3.89
C PRO A 449 22.25 10.35 3.95
N GLU A 450 21.67 10.30 5.15
CA GLU A 450 20.32 10.77 5.46
C GLU A 450 20.35 11.89 6.54
N PRO A 451 20.95 13.06 6.24
CA PRO A 451 21.27 14.06 7.26
C PRO A 451 20.02 14.54 8.00
N GLY A 452 20.02 14.36 9.32
CA GLY A 452 18.92 14.81 10.17
C GLY A 452 17.64 13.97 10.11
N GLN A 453 17.64 12.82 9.42
CA GLN A 453 16.45 11.97 9.26
C GLN A 453 16.64 10.51 9.71
N SER A 454 17.77 10.16 10.35
CA SER A 454 18.02 8.81 10.88
C SER A 454 17.01 8.35 11.95
N GLY A 455 16.46 9.28 12.74
CA GLY A 455 15.35 9.01 13.67
C GLY A 455 15.65 7.84 14.63
N VAL A 456 14.72 6.88 14.71
CA VAL A 456 14.86 5.69 15.58
C VAL A 456 16.00 4.78 15.13
N LEU A 457 16.32 4.72 13.83
CA LEU A 457 17.46 3.94 13.34
C LEU A 457 18.78 4.47 13.92
N GLY A 458 18.93 5.80 14.01
CA GLY A 458 20.09 6.43 14.66
C GLY A 458 20.22 6.11 16.16
N LEU A 459 19.14 5.70 16.84
CA LEU A 459 19.23 5.16 18.21
C LEU A 459 19.83 3.75 18.22
N LEU A 460 19.44 2.91 17.25
CA LEU A 460 19.94 1.54 17.12
C LEU A 460 21.42 1.50 16.69
N GLU A 461 21.85 2.50 15.92
CA GLU A 461 23.23 2.65 15.43
C GLU A 461 24.16 3.34 16.43
N GLY A 462 23.63 3.88 17.53
CA GLY A 462 24.43 4.60 18.52
C GLY A 462 24.86 6.00 18.06
N GLU A 463 24.16 6.61 17.11
CA GLU A 463 24.37 8.02 16.76
C GLU A 463 23.94 8.96 17.89
N ARG A 464 22.94 8.55 18.68
CA ARG A 464 22.39 9.29 19.82
C ARG A 464 21.71 8.33 20.80
N MET A 465 21.50 8.76 22.05
CA MET A 465 20.82 7.93 23.07
C MET A 465 19.32 8.16 23.19
N TRP A 466 18.79 9.29 22.71
CA TRP A 466 17.37 9.62 22.86
C TRP A 466 16.85 10.53 21.74
N ILE A 467 15.53 10.55 21.60
CA ILE A 467 14.77 11.51 20.80
C ILE A 467 13.77 12.17 21.74
N GLU A 468 13.82 13.48 21.84
CA GLU A 468 12.98 14.25 22.75
C GLU A 468 12.04 15.16 21.96
N PRO A 469 10.80 15.40 22.44
CA PRO A 469 9.95 16.45 21.91
C PRO A 469 10.63 17.82 22.00
N ARG A 470 10.22 18.75 21.13
CA ARG A 470 10.63 20.15 21.24
C ARG A 470 10.28 20.67 22.65
N ASP A 471 11.17 21.48 23.20
CA ASP A 471 11.04 22.10 24.54
C ASP A 471 11.09 21.11 25.72
N PHE A 472 11.51 19.85 25.50
CA PHE A 472 11.65 18.87 26.58
C PHE A 472 12.48 19.42 27.75
N ASN A 473 13.67 19.96 27.47
CA ASN A 473 14.52 20.54 28.52
C ASN A 473 13.86 21.73 29.22
N ASP A 474 13.17 22.60 28.49
CA ASP A 474 12.53 23.79 29.08
C ASP A 474 11.42 23.41 30.06
N VAL A 475 10.60 22.40 29.74
CA VAL A 475 9.57 21.89 30.65
C VAL A 475 10.21 21.24 31.90
N HIS A 476 11.33 20.56 31.74
CA HIS A 476 11.99 19.84 32.83
C HIS A 476 12.89 20.71 33.71
N THR A 477 13.33 21.88 33.22
CA THR A 477 13.99 22.90 34.07
C THR A 477 13.01 23.57 35.03
N ARG A 478 11.69 23.38 34.84
CA ARG A 478 10.62 23.91 35.71
C ARG A 478 10.73 25.43 35.94
N GLY A 479 11.15 26.16 34.91
CA GLY A 479 11.34 27.61 34.98
C GLY A 479 12.59 28.04 35.74
N ASN A 480 13.53 27.13 36.05
CA ASN A 480 14.81 27.51 36.62
C ASN A 480 15.66 28.24 35.55
N THR A 481 15.69 29.57 35.64
CA THR A 481 16.47 30.43 34.74
C THR A 481 17.94 30.54 35.11
N GLU A 482 18.33 30.10 36.32
CA GLU A 482 19.70 30.17 36.81
C GLU A 482 20.36 28.78 36.76
N ARG A 483 21.36 28.64 35.88
CA ARG A 483 22.19 27.43 35.85
C ARG A 483 22.95 27.30 37.17
N HIS A 484 22.61 26.28 37.96
CA HIS A 484 23.35 26.00 39.20
C HIS A 484 24.56 25.09 38.92
N ARG A 485 25.52 25.07 39.84
CA ARG A 485 26.83 24.38 39.70
C ARG A 485 26.79 22.89 39.33
N LEU A 486 25.63 22.21 39.44
CA LEU A 486 25.53 20.79 39.05
C LEU A 486 25.01 20.59 37.62
N GLN A 487 24.42 21.61 36.99
CA GLN A 487 23.93 21.59 35.62
C GLN A 487 25.08 21.85 34.63
N ASP A 488 26.00 20.90 34.58
CA ASP A 488 27.14 20.88 33.65
C ASP A 488 26.84 19.89 32.51
N PRO A 489 26.66 20.36 31.26
CA PRO A 489 26.39 19.49 30.11
C PRO A 489 27.43 18.40 29.88
N ALA A 490 28.68 18.61 30.28
CA ALA A 490 29.75 17.62 30.15
C ALA A 490 29.47 16.32 30.91
N LYS A 491 28.57 16.33 31.90
CA LYS A 491 28.16 15.14 32.67
C LYS A 491 27.28 14.18 31.88
N TRP A 492 26.67 14.65 30.80
CA TRP A 492 25.66 13.91 30.04
C TRP A 492 26.17 13.39 28.72
N VAL A 493 27.49 13.45 28.48
CA VAL A 493 28.10 12.95 27.24
C VAL A 493 28.40 11.45 27.41
N PRO A 494 27.66 10.54 26.75
CA PRO A 494 27.93 9.11 26.79
C PRO A 494 29.27 8.79 26.12
N PHE A 495 29.91 7.72 26.61
CA PHE A 495 31.08 7.16 25.96
C PHE A 495 30.67 6.31 24.76
N GLY A 496 31.24 6.56 23.59
CA GLY A 496 31.06 5.72 22.39
C GLY A 496 29.71 5.88 21.67
N VAL A 497 28.84 6.78 22.12
CA VAL A 497 27.60 7.19 21.44
C VAL A 497 27.77 8.64 21.00
N GLY A 498 27.21 9.02 19.84
CA GLY A 498 27.48 10.32 19.20
C GLY A 498 27.35 11.57 20.09
N ALA A 499 27.90 12.68 19.61
CA ALA A 499 28.11 13.88 20.43
C ALA A 499 26.81 14.46 21.00
N ILE A 500 26.76 14.58 22.34
CA ILE A 500 25.80 15.39 23.09
C ILE A 500 26.45 16.76 23.34
N GLU A 501 25.67 17.80 23.65
CA GLU A 501 26.20 19.10 24.06
C GLU A 501 27.30 18.95 25.14
N GLY A 502 28.54 19.27 24.79
CA GLY A 502 29.70 19.18 25.68
C GLY A 502 30.89 18.44 25.07
N LYS A 503 31.92 18.19 25.89
CA LYS A 503 33.06 17.31 25.56
C LYS A 503 33.17 16.27 26.66
N ALA A 504 33.24 15.00 26.30
CA ALA A 504 33.49 13.93 27.26
C ALA A 504 34.85 14.14 27.95
N GLY A 505 34.95 13.70 29.21
CA GLY A 505 36.24 13.54 29.88
C GLY A 505 37.12 12.50 29.18
N ALA A 506 38.37 12.36 29.64
CA ALA A 506 39.27 11.34 29.11
C ALA A 506 38.64 9.93 29.24
N PRO A 507 38.77 9.06 28.22
CA PRO A 507 38.28 7.68 28.29
C PRO A 507 38.81 6.99 29.54
N LEU A 508 37.94 6.25 30.23
CA LEU A 508 38.42 5.28 31.21
C LEU A 508 39.21 4.19 30.47
N PRO A 509 40.27 3.63 31.09
CA PRO A 509 41.00 2.51 30.50
C PRO A 509 40.02 1.36 30.23
N VAL A 510 39.95 0.92 28.98
CA VAL A 510 39.23 -0.29 28.62
C VAL A 510 39.92 -1.42 29.36
N LEU A 511 39.18 -2.10 30.24
CA LEU A 511 39.66 -3.35 30.82
C LEU A 511 39.77 -4.33 29.66
N GLU A 512 41.00 -4.53 29.16
CA GLU A 512 41.27 -5.66 28.26
C GLU A 512 40.76 -6.90 28.98
N GLY A 513 39.76 -7.56 28.37
CA GLY A 513 39.27 -8.83 28.87
C GLY A 513 40.50 -9.70 29.08
N ARG A 514 40.80 -10.03 30.34
CA ARG A 514 41.90 -10.94 30.65
C ARG A 514 41.68 -12.15 29.77
N SER A 515 42.56 -12.34 28.80
CA SER A 515 42.76 -13.66 28.24
C SER A 515 42.92 -14.58 29.44
N ASN A 516 42.14 -15.65 29.51
CA ASN A 516 42.30 -16.68 30.52
C ASN A 516 43.66 -17.36 30.29
N GLY A 517 44.74 -16.64 30.63
CA GLY A 517 46.01 -17.21 30.97
C GLY A 517 45.78 -17.94 32.28
N THR A 518 45.75 -19.26 32.20
CA THR A 518 45.77 -20.18 33.33
C THR A 518 46.94 -19.86 34.25
N THR A 519 46.75 -18.98 35.21
CA THR A 519 47.44 -19.07 36.50
C THR A 519 46.58 -19.95 37.39
N GLN A 520 46.83 -21.26 37.31
CA GLN A 520 46.45 -22.17 38.38
C GLN A 520 47.13 -21.70 39.67
N THR A 521 46.42 -20.92 40.48
CA THR A 521 46.69 -20.89 41.91
C THR A 521 46.21 -22.23 42.46
N GLU A 522 47.14 -23.14 42.77
CA GLU A 522 46.82 -24.37 43.49
C GLU A 522 46.04 -24.02 44.78
N PRO A 523 44.96 -24.76 45.09
CA PRO A 523 44.18 -24.51 46.29
C PRO A 523 45.03 -24.84 47.53
N LYS A 524 45.00 -23.96 48.54
CA LYS A 524 45.54 -24.26 49.87
C LYS A 524 44.92 -25.55 50.39
N THR A 525 45.77 -26.49 50.80
CA THR A 525 45.38 -27.83 51.24
C THR A 525 44.95 -27.92 52.70
N ASP A 526 45.07 -26.85 53.49
CA ASP A 526 44.62 -26.81 54.88
C ASP A 526 43.95 -25.47 55.23
N TYR A 527 42.76 -25.56 55.81
CA TYR A 527 41.98 -24.44 56.36
C TYR A 527 42.11 -24.44 57.90
N GLY A 528 42.32 -23.26 58.48
CA GLY A 528 42.41 -23.10 59.95
C GLY A 528 41.03 -23.17 60.63
N PRO A 529 40.97 -23.33 61.97
CA PRO A 529 39.70 -23.34 62.70
C PRO A 529 38.95 -22.01 62.53
N GLY A 530 37.81 -22.04 61.81
CA GLY A 530 36.99 -20.87 61.51
C GLY A 530 37.07 -20.35 60.07
N GLU A 531 37.86 -20.99 59.19
CA GLU A 531 37.82 -20.70 57.75
C GLU A 531 36.85 -21.67 57.05
N GLU A 532 35.78 -21.15 56.43
CA GLU A 532 34.89 -21.94 55.59
C GLU A 532 35.43 -22.04 54.15
N PRO A 533 35.35 -23.21 53.50
CA PRO A 533 35.71 -23.35 52.10
C PRO A 533 34.70 -22.57 51.25
N ARG A 534 35.18 -21.60 50.46
CA ARG A 534 34.35 -21.01 49.41
C ARG A 534 33.97 -22.10 48.41
N PRO A 535 32.70 -22.22 47.99
CA PRO A 535 32.32 -23.15 46.95
C PRO A 535 33.11 -22.82 45.68
N ARG A 536 33.48 -23.86 44.92
CA ARG A 536 33.99 -23.65 43.55
C ARG A 536 32.92 -22.90 42.76
N ASP A 537 33.34 -21.99 41.89
CA ASP A 537 32.46 -21.42 40.87
C ASP A 537 31.79 -22.58 40.11
N GLY A 538 30.49 -22.77 40.31
CA GLY A 538 29.68 -23.73 39.55
C GLY A 538 28.97 -24.86 40.30
N GLU A 539 29.06 -25.00 41.63
CA GLU A 539 28.18 -25.94 42.36
C GLU A 539 27.13 -25.21 43.23
N PRO A 540 25.84 -25.56 43.13
CA PRO A 540 24.78 -24.89 43.87
C PRO A 540 24.77 -25.36 45.34
N THR A 541 24.90 -24.41 46.27
CA THR A 541 24.71 -24.67 47.69
C THR A 541 23.21 -24.85 47.97
N ALA A 542 22.78 -26.10 48.16
CA ALA A 542 21.40 -26.43 48.43
C ALA A 542 20.98 -26.07 49.87
N SER A 543 19.90 -25.31 50.02
CA SER A 543 18.82 -25.44 51.04
C SER A 543 17.85 -24.27 50.85
N ALA A 544 16.55 -24.32 51.10
CA ALA A 544 15.54 -25.34 51.27
C ALA A 544 14.20 -24.59 51.10
N HIS A 545 13.15 -25.32 50.72
CA HIS A 545 11.72 -25.08 51.00
C HIS A 545 11.27 -23.71 51.55
N GLY A 546 10.28 -23.09 50.88
CA GLY A 546 9.44 -22.08 51.52
C GLY A 546 8.52 -21.31 50.57
N GLU A 547 7.24 -21.66 50.64
CA GLU A 547 6.02 -21.00 50.12
C GLU A 547 5.98 -19.46 50.06
N LEU A 548 5.04 -18.96 49.23
CA LEU A 548 4.43 -17.61 49.15
C LEU A 548 5.23 -16.56 48.36
N LEU A 549 4.69 -15.79 47.40
CA LEU A 549 3.32 -15.32 47.11
C LEU A 549 3.16 -15.03 45.60
#